data_AF-A0A6N7FM27-F1
#
_entry.id   AF-A0A6N7FM27-F1
#
_cell.length_a   1.000
_cell.length_b   1.000
_cell.length_c   1.000
_cell.angle_alpha   90.00
_cell.angle_beta   90.00
_cell.angle_gamma   90.00
#
_symmetry.space_group_name_H-M   'P 1'
#
loop_
_entity.id
_entity.type
_entity.pdbx_description
1 polymer ?
#
loop_
_entity_poly.entity_id
_entity_poly.type
_entity_poly.pdbx_seq_one_letter_code
_entity_poly.pdbx_strand_id
1 'polypeptide(L)'
;MKIVVETAGEDTEQTDVLELIADSWAKLGIKLYSRPSQREMFRSRIYAGECMMSVWSGYENGVPTADMSPEEFAPTGQDQLQWPKWGQHHQTRGKVGEAPDLPEAKELMAQYRAWRAASDTAGRRAVWRRMLAIHADRVFTIGVVAGVPQPVVVSRRLRNVPEAGVYNWEPGAHFGIHRPDTFWLAGGRAGAK
;
A
#
# COMPACT_ATOMS: atom_id res chain seq x y z
N MET A 1 -16.39 21.66 -9.90
CA MET A 1 -14.97 21.43 -9.52
C MET A 1 -14.29 20.56 -10.57
N LYS A 2 -12.98 20.70 -10.82
CA LYS A 2 -12.21 19.84 -11.76
C LYS A 2 -11.05 19.21 -11.01
N ILE A 3 -10.91 17.89 -11.06
CA ILE A 3 -9.83 17.12 -10.44
C ILE A 3 -9.11 16.32 -11.53
N VAL A 4 -7.78 16.39 -11.55
CA VAL A 4 -6.95 15.55 -12.41
C VAL A 4 -6.37 14.44 -11.54
N VAL A 5 -6.58 13.19 -11.94
CA VAL A 5 -6.02 12.01 -11.27
C VAL A 5 -4.95 11.40 -12.17
N GLU A 6 -3.71 11.41 -11.70
CA GLU A 6 -2.56 10.86 -12.42
C GLU A 6 -2.33 9.38 -12.08
N THR A 7 -1.88 8.58 -13.06
CA THR A 7 -1.52 7.16 -12.92
C THR A 7 -0.27 6.84 -13.75
N ALA A 8 0.45 5.77 -13.38
CA ALA A 8 1.55 5.22 -14.17
C ALA A 8 1.11 4.59 -15.51
N GLY A 9 -0.20 4.43 -15.76
CA GLY A 9 -0.73 3.98 -17.06
C GLY A 9 -0.24 2.60 -17.51
N GLU A 10 0.27 1.80 -16.58
CA GLU A 10 0.79 0.45 -16.83
C GLU A 10 -0.31 -0.61 -16.86
N ASP A 11 -1.51 -0.24 -16.40
CA ASP A 11 -2.64 -1.11 -16.16
C ASP A 11 -3.93 -0.39 -16.61
N THR A 12 -4.72 -1.05 -17.43
CA THR A 12 -6.04 -0.58 -17.91
C THR A 12 -7.09 -0.54 -16.81
N GLU A 13 -6.97 -1.40 -15.81
CA GLU A 13 -7.94 -1.51 -14.72
C GLU A 13 -8.03 -0.20 -13.91
N GLN A 14 -6.91 0.51 -13.73
CA GLN A 14 -6.92 1.80 -13.03
C GLN A 14 -7.68 2.86 -13.81
N THR A 15 -7.52 2.91 -15.13
CA THR A 15 -8.25 3.86 -15.96
C THR A 15 -9.76 3.55 -16.00
N ASP A 16 -10.14 2.28 -16.09
CA ASP A 16 -11.54 1.85 -16.10
C ASP A 16 -12.23 2.20 -14.78
N VAL A 17 -11.57 1.95 -13.63
CA VAL A 17 -12.08 2.32 -12.31
C VAL A 17 -12.25 3.84 -12.20
N LEU A 18 -11.30 4.63 -12.72
CA LEU A 18 -11.40 6.10 -12.71
C LEU A 18 -12.57 6.61 -13.56
N GLU A 19 -12.93 5.94 -14.65
CA GLU A 19 -14.12 6.28 -15.44
C GLU A 19 -15.41 6.06 -14.62
N LEU A 20 -15.53 4.93 -13.92
CA LEU A 20 -16.68 4.67 -13.04
C LEU A 20 -16.78 5.69 -11.89
N ILE A 21 -15.63 6.09 -11.33
CA ILE A 21 -15.57 7.14 -10.32
C ILE A 21 -15.97 8.49 -10.93
N ALA A 22 -15.51 8.80 -12.15
CA ALA A 22 -15.85 10.03 -12.85
C ALA A 22 -17.36 10.17 -13.05
N ASP A 23 -18.05 9.11 -13.47
CA ASP A 23 -19.50 9.08 -13.62
C ASP A 23 -20.23 9.30 -12.30
N SER A 24 -19.72 8.71 -11.21
CA SER A 24 -20.29 8.86 -9.88
C SER A 24 -20.08 10.28 -9.33
N TRP A 25 -18.89 10.84 -9.52
CA TRP A 25 -18.52 12.19 -9.09
C TRP A 25 -19.17 13.28 -9.94
N ALA A 26 -19.48 13.00 -11.20
CA ALA A 26 -20.23 13.92 -12.07
C ALA A 26 -21.62 14.23 -11.51
N LYS A 27 -22.28 13.26 -10.87
CA LYS A 27 -23.56 13.45 -10.15
C LYS A 27 -23.45 14.46 -9.01
N LEU A 28 -22.25 14.67 -8.48
CA LEU A 28 -21.92 15.64 -7.44
C LEU A 28 -21.35 16.95 -8.02
N GLY A 29 -21.32 17.12 -9.35
CA GLY A 29 -20.76 18.32 -10.01
C GLY A 29 -19.22 18.37 -10.03
N ILE A 30 -18.56 17.24 -9.81
CA ILE A 30 -17.10 17.10 -9.82
C ILE A 30 -16.68 16.42 -11.12
N LYS A 31 -15.86 17.11 -11.92
CA LYS A 31 -15.33 16.56 -13.17
C LYS A 31 -13.95 15.96 -12.90
N LEU A 32 -13.83 14.64 -13.07
CA LEU A 32 -12.57 13.92 -12.96
C LEU A 32 -11.97 13.71 -14.35
N TYR A 33 -10.65 13.92 -14.47
CA TYR A 33 -9.87 13.62 -15.68
C TYR A 33 -8.72 12.69 -15.32
N SER A 34 -8.67 11.50 -15.94
CA SER A 34 -7.53 10.60 -15.82
C SER A 34 -6.37 11.09 -16.68
N ARG A 35 -5.15 11.01 -16.15
CA ARG A 35 -3.91 11.32 -16.87
C ARG A 35 -2.91 10.17 -16.70
N PRO A 36 -2.91 9.18 -17.60
CA PRO A 36 -1.87 8.19 -17.64
C PRO A 36 -0.56 8.78 -18.17
N SER A 37 0.56 8.39 -17.58
CA SER A 37 1.91 8.75 -18.02
C SER A 37 2.90 7.66 -17.58
N GLN A 38 4.08 7.59 -18.19
CA GLN A 38 5.10 6.62 -17.77
C GLN A 38 5.43 6.76 -16.27
N ARG A 39 5.59 5.64 -15.56
CA ARG A 39 5.83 5.60 -14.10
C ARG A 39 6.91 6.57 -13.61
N GLU A 40 8.01 6.71 -14.36
CA GLU A 40 9.09 7.62 -13.98
C GLU A 40 8.64 9.09 -14.01
N MET A 41 7.93 9.50 -15.07
CA MET A 41 7.36 10.84 -15.19
C MET A 41 6.30 11.09 -14.11
N PHE A 42 5.42 10.12 -13.89
CA PHE A 42 4.41 10.16 -12.83
C PHE A 42 5.04 10.37 -11.44
N ARG A 43 6.03 9.54 -11.07
CA ARG A 43 6.74 9.66 -9.79
C ARG A 43 7.48 10.99 -9.66
N SER A 44 8.13 11.44 -10.73
CA SER A 44 8.82 12.74 -10.74
C SER A 44 7.86 13.88 -10.38
N ARG A 45 6.66 13.90 -10.97
CA ARG A 45 5.62 14.90 -10.68
C ARG A 45 5.11 14.81 -9.24
N ILE A 46 4.90 13.61 -8.71
CA ILE A 46 4.50 13.40 -7.31
C ILE A 46 5.59 13.94 -6.37
N TYR A 47 6.85 13.60 -6.61
CA TYR A 47 7.97 14.03 -5.77
C TYR A 47 8.19 15.56 -5.82
N ALA A 48 7.87 16.18 -6.96
CA ALA A 48 7.87 17.63 -7.11
C ALA A 48 6.65 18.32 -6.43
N GLY A 49 5.62 17.56 -6.05
CA GLY A 49 4.37 18.10 -5.52
C GLY A 49 3.45 18.71 -6.58
N GLU A 50 3.61 18.31 -7.84
CA GLU A 50 2.82 18.82 -8.99
C GLU A 50 1.56 17.99 -9.26
N CYS A 51 1.42 16.85 -8.58
CA CYS A 51 0.29 15.95 -8.72
C CYS A 51 -0.86 16.38 -7.80
N MET A 52 -2.03 16.66 -8.38
CA MET A 52 -3.22 17.05 -7.61
C MET A 52 -3.84 15.86 -6.87
N MET A 53 -3.99 14.73 -7.56
CA MET A 53 -4.47 13.47 -7.01
C MET A 53 -3.85 12.34 -7.83
N SER A 54 -3.56 11.21 -7.18
CA SER A 54 -3.00 10.04 -7.84
C SER A 54 -3.81 8.80 -7.48
N VAL A 55 -3.72 7.78 -8.35
CA VAL A 55 -4.21 6.43 -8.04
C VAL A 55 -3.03 5.46 -8.04
N TRP A 56 -3.05 4.51 -7.12
CA TRP A 56 -2.04 3.47 -6.98
C TRP A 56 -2.66 2.18 -6.44
N SER A 57 -1.84 1.13 -6.34
CA SER A 57 -2.17 0.02 -5.45
C SER A 57 -2.29 0.55 -4.01
N GLY A 58 -3.20 -0.03 -3.24
CA GLY A 58 -3.38 0.32 -1.83
C GLY A 58 -2.18 -0.08 -0.97
N TYR A 59 -2.37 -0.05 0.35
CA TYR A 59 -1.35 -0.49 1.30
C TYR A 59 -0.94 -1.95 1.08
N GLU A 60 0.36 -2.25 1.13
CA GLU A 60 0.89 -3.60 0.87
C GLU A 60 0.60 -4.55 2.04
N ASN A 61 0.60 -4.02 3.26
CA ASN A 61 0.25 -4.79 4.45
C ASN A 61 -1.27 -5.05 4.51
N GLY A 62 -1.74 -6.03 3.74
CA GLY A 62 -3.14 -6.41 3.64
C GLY A 62 -3.69 -7.18 4.85
N VAL A 63 -2.84 -7.56 5.82
CA VAL A 63 -3.24 -8.32 7.02
C VAL A 63 -2.52 -7.76 8.26
N PRO A 64 -2.71 -6.47 8.59
CA PRO A 64 -1.88 -5.80 9.59
C PRO A 64 -2.12 -6.40 10.97
N THR A 65 -1.02 -6.75 11.64
CA THR A 65 -1.01 -7.08 13.07
C THR A 65 -0.34 -5.98 13.86
N ALA A 66 -0.58 -5.95 15.18
CA ALA A 66 0.03 -4.97 16.06
C ALA A 66 1.57 -4.96 15.97
N ASP A 67 2.18 -6.12 15.69
CA ASP A 67 3.64 -6.28 15.64
C ASP A 67 4.25 -6.03 14.25
N MET A 68 3.42 -5.73 13.24
CA MET A 68 3.90 -5.31 11.92
C MET A 68 4.09 -3.79 11.87
N SER A 69 5.08 -3.33 11.10
CA SER A 69 5.41 -1.91 10.95
C SER A 69 4.22 -1.11 10.39
N PRO A 70 3.82 0.01 11.02
CA PRO A 70 2.80 0.91 10.50
C PRO A 70 3.38 2.03 9.61
N GLU A 71 4.56 1.84 9.02
CA GLU A 71 5.28 2.92 8.32
C GLU A 71 4.50 3.53 7.15
N GLU A 72 3.74 2.73 6.41
CA GLU A 72 2.86 3.20 5.32
C GLU A 72 1.75 4.16 5.78
N PHE A 73 1.44 4.14 7.08
CA PHE A 73 0.41 4.98 7.70
C PHE A 73 0.98 6.28 8.27
N ALA A 74 2.27 6.56 8.11
CA ALA A 74 2.90 7.81 8.50
C ALA A 74 3.83 8.35 7.38
N PRO A 75 4.15 9.65 7.36
CA PRO A 75 5.11 10.25 6.42
C PRO A 75 6.55 9.75 6.55
N THR A 76 6.81 8.53 6.08
CA THR A 76 8.07 7.81 6.29
C THR A 76 8.81 7.49 5.00
N GLY A 77 8.14 7.55 3.84
CA GLY A 77 8.71 7.21 2.54
C GLY A 77 8.38 8.22 1.45
N GLN A 78 9.36 8.59 0.62
CA GLN A 78 9.13 9.48 -0.53
C GLN A 78 8.17 8.87 -1.55
N ASP A 79 8.14 7.55 -1.65
CA ASP A 79 7.28 6.74 -2.50
C ASP A 79 5.82 6.66 -2.02
N GLN A 80 5.51 7.21 -0.83
CA GLN A 80 4.14 7.34 -0.33
C GLN A 80 3.48 8.57 -0.96
N LEU A 81 2.60 8.33 -1.93
CA LEU A 81 2.13 9.36 -2.88
C LEU A 81 1.35 10.51 -2.23
N GLN A 82 0.76 10.27 -1.06
CA GLN A 82 -0.03 11.26 -0.31
C GLN A 82 0.84 12.28 0.46
N TRP A 83 2.14 12.01 0.67
CA TRP A 83 3.05 12.92 1.41
C TRP A 83 4.53 12.77 1.03
N PRO A 84 4.89 12.80 -0.27
CA PRO A 84 6.22 12.43 -0.76
C PRO A 84 7.35 13.31 -0.20
N LYS A 85 7.10 14.62 -0.06
CA LYS A 85 8.09 15.58 0.49
C LYS A 85 8.35 15.36 1.98
N TRP A 86 7.31 15.02 2.74
CA TRP A 86 7.43 14.72 4.17
C TRP A 86 8.10 13.37 4.42
N GLY A 87 7.77 12.37 3.60
CA GLY A 87 8.46 11.08 3.61
C GLY A 87 9.95 11.20 3.28
N GLN A 88 10.30 11.99 2.25
CA GLN A 88 11.70 12.29 1.92
C GLN A 88 12.43 12.98 3.07
N HIS A 89 11.77 13.93 3.75
CA HIS A 89 12.32 14.58 4.94
C HIS A 89 12.63 13.56 6.04
N HIS A 90 11.75 12.59 6.27
CA HIS A 90 12.02 11.52 7.22
C HIS A 90 13.23 10.65 6.80
N GLN A 91 13.22 10.13 5.58
CA GLN A 91 14.28 9.24 5.06
C GLN A 91 15.66 9.89 5.10
N THR A 92 15.72 11.18 4.75
CA THR A 92 16.99 11.92 4.69
C THR A 92 17.39 12.56 6.02
N ARG A 93 16.62 12.34 7.10
CA ARG A 93 16.82 12.98 8.41
C ARG A 93 16.83 14.51 8.33
N GLY A 94 15.94 15.07 7.51
CA GLY A 94 15.73 16.51 7.35
C GLY A 94 16.72 17.22 6.42
N LYS A 95 17.57 16.49 5.67
CA LYS A 95 18.49 17.11 4.70
C LYS A 95 17.78 17.64 3.46
N VAL A 96 16.73 16.95 3.01
CA VAL A 96 15.96 17.29 1.80
C VAL A 96 14.49 17.01 2.08
N GLY A 97 13.59 17.70 1.38
CA GLY A 97 12.15 17.61 1.60
C GLY A 97 11.68 18.61 2.66
N GLU A 98 10.44 18.47 3.10
CA GLU A 98 9.77 19.41 4.00
C GLU A 98 9.31 18.68 5.26
N ALA A 99 9.42 19.32 6.43
CA ALA A 99 8.85 18.71 7.64
C ALA A 99 7.32 18.70 7.54
N PRO A 100 6.62 17.68 8.06
CA PRO A 100 5.16 17.71 8.13
C PRO A 100 4.69 18.99 8.81
N ASP A 101 3.78 19.72 8.19
CA ASP A 101 3.18 20.95 8.74
C ASP A 101 1.78 20.68 9.32
N LEU A 102 1.07 19.69 8.79
CA LEU A 102 -0.23 19.21 9.26
C LEU A 102 -0.13 18.54 10.66
N PRO A 103 -0.95 18.96 11.65
CA PRO A 103 -0.93 18.39 13.00
C PRO A 103 -1.12 16.87 13.03
N GLU A 104 -2.02 16.34 12.22
CA GLU A 104 -2.34 14.92 12.18
C GLU A 104 -1.18 14.11 11.56
N ALA A 105 -0.49 14.67 10.57
CA ALA A 105 0.73 14.05 10.02
C ALA A 105 1.88 14.04 11.04
N LYS A 106 2.04 15.11 11.82
CA LYS A 106 3.00 15.15 12.94
C LYS A 106 2.66 14.11 14.01
N GLU A 107 1.37 13.94 14.30
CA GLU A 107 0.91 12.92 15.24
C GLU A 107 1.19 11.51 14.70
N LEU A 108 0.88 11.21 13.44
CA LEU A 108 1.21 9.93 12.81
C LEU A 108 2.72 9.62 12.90
N MET A 109 3.58 10.62 12.69
CA MET A 109 5.02 10.46 12.88
C MET A 109 5.42 10.19 14.34
N ALA A 110 4.74 10.82 15.30
CA ALA A 110 4.96 10.56 16.72
C ALA A 110 4.50 9.15 17.11
N GLN A 111 3.35 8.71 16.59
CA GLN A 111 2.82 7.36 16.76
C GLN A 111 3.78 6.33 16.15
N TYR A 112 4.27 6.52 14.93
CA TYR A 112 5.26 5.63 14.34
C TYR A 112 6.53 5.47 15.21
N ARG A 113 7.04 6.58 15.77
CA ARG A 113 8.16 6.53 16.72
C ARG A 113 7.80 5.79 18.01
N ALA A 114 6.59 5.99 18.54
CA ALA A 114 6.11 5.29 19.73
C ALA A 114 5.96 3.79 19.48
N TRP A 115 5.47 3.37 18.30
CA TRP A 115 5.41 1.96 17.92
C TRP A 115 6.80 1.31 17.92
N ARG A 116 7.79 1.99 17.36
CA ARG A 116 9.19 1.52 17.36
C ARG A 116 9.81 1.43 18.75
N ALA A 117 9.38 2.29 19.68
CA ALA A 117 9.87 2.32 21.05
C ALA A 117 9.09 1.40 22.01
N ALA A 118 7.91 0.92 21.61
CA ALA A 118 7.06 0.06 22.43
C ALA A 118 7.73 -1.30 22.69
N SER A 119 7.75 -1.71 23.96
CA SER A 119 8.36 -2.95 24.42
C SER A 119 7.44 -4.17 24.35
N ASP A 120 6.14 -3.97 24.13
CA ASP A 120 5.15 -5.03 24.09
C ASP A 120 4.10 -4.83 22.99
N THR A 121 3.40 -5.92 22.65
CA THR A 121 2.34 -5.95 21.65
C THR A 121 1.15 -5.09 22.05
N ALA A 122 0.88 -4.88 23.34
CA ALA A 122 -0.26 -4.10 23.79
C ALA A 122 -0.07 -2.60 23.49
N GLY A 123 1.11 -2.06 23.76
CA GLY A 123 1.53 -0.70 23.40
C GLY A 123 1.53 -0.50 21.89
N ARG A 124 2.10 -1.45 21.13
CA ARG A 124 2.04 -1.40 19.66
C ARG A 124 0.62 -1.42 19.11
N ARG A 125 -0.28 -2.20 19.71
CA ARG A 125 -1.70 -2.25 19.35
C ARG A 125 -2.42 -0.93 19.63
N ALA A 126 -2.12 -0.28 20.76
CA ALA A 126 -2.68 1.02 21.08
C ALA A 126 -2.27 2.09 20.05
N VAL A 127 -0.98 2.08 19.67
CA VAL A 127 -0.46 2.94 18.60
C VAL A 127 -1.16 2.68 17.27
N TRP A 128 -1.25 1.42 16.83
CA TRP A 128 -1.97 1.05 15.61
C TRP A 128 -3.40 1.55 15.60
N ARG A 129 -4.15 1.34 16.69
CA ARG A 129 -5.53 1.85 16.81
C ARG A 129 -5.60 3.37 16.68
N ARG A 130 -4.65 4.10 17.27
CA ARG A 130 -4.60 5.56 17.16
C ARG A 130 -4.32 6.01 15.74
N MET A 131 -3.36 5.38 15.05
CA MET A 131 -3.05 5.69 13.65
C MET A 131 -4.27 5.42 12.75
N LEU A 132 -4.93 4.27 12.91
CA LEU A 132 -6.13 3.93 12.13
C LEU A 132 -7.29 4.91 12.38
N ALA A 133 -7.48 5.37 13.63
CA ALA A 133 -8.49 6.39 13.94
C ALA A 133 -8.20 7.71 13.21
N ILE A 134 -6.94 8.17 13.20
CA ILE A 134 -6.55 9.39 12.48
C ILE A 134 -6.82 9.24 10.97
N HIS A 135 -6.50 8.08 10.38
CA HIS A 135 -6.76 7.81 8.97
C HIS A 135 -8.26 7.81 8.64
N ALA A 136 -9.08 7.22 9.51
CA ALA A 136 -10.53 7.23 9.36
C ALA A 136 -11.13 8.63 9.44
N ASP A 137 -10.62 9.48 10.35
CA ASP A 137 -11.12 10.84 10.54
C ASP A 137 -10.67 11.82 9.44
N ARG A 138 -9.48 11.61 8.85
CA ARG A 138 -8.86 12.58 7.93
C ARG A 138 -8.88 12.19 6.47
N VAL A 139 -9.06 10.91 6.16
CA VAL A 139 -9.22 10.39 4.79
C VAL A 139 -8.09 10.87 3.86
N PHE A 140 -6.84 10.60 4.23
CA PHE A 140 -5.66 10.93 3.40
C PHE A 140 -5.66 10.21 2.06
N THR A 141 -6.31 9.04 2.01
CA THR A 141 -6.48 8.21 0.83
C THR A 141 -7.92 7.71 0.78
N ILE A 142 -8.49 7.62 -0.42
CA ILE A 142 -9.83 7.05 -0.65
C ILE A 142 -9.64 5.63 -1.18
N GLY A 143 -9.98 4.63 -0.36
CA GLY A 143 -9.99 3.23 -0.79
C GLY A 143 -11.18 2.94 -1.72
N VAL A 144 -10.93 2.27 -2.84
CA VAL A 144 -11.98 1.90 -3.82
C VAL A 144 -12.43 0.45 -3.62
N VAL A 145 -11.50 -0.50 -3.71
CA VAL A 145 -11.74 -1.93 -3.52
C VAL A 145 -10.55 -2.53 -2.77
N ALA A 146 -10.80 -3.56 -1.95
CA ALA A 146 -9.78 -4.33 -1.26
C ALA A 146 -10.16 -5.81 -1.23
N GLY A 147 -9.19 -6.70 -0.97
CA GLY A 147 -9.45 -8.13 -0.80
C GLY A 147 -9.83 -8.87 -2.09
N VAL A 148 -9.30 -8.44 -3.24
CA VAL A 148 -9.52 -9.11 -4.53
C VAL A 148 -8.92 -10.52 -4.48
N PRO A 149 -9.72 -11.60 -4.69
CA PRO A 149 -9.22 -12.96 -4.68
C PRO A 149 -8.13 -13.19 -5.75
N GLN A 150 -7.05 -13.86 -5.37
CA GLN A 150 -5.93 -14.20 -6.25
C GLN A 150 -5.96 -15.71 -6.55
N PRO A 151 -6.55 -16.16 -7.68
CA PRO A 151 -6.59 -17.57 -8.03
C PRO A 151 -5.19 -18.07 -8.40
N VAL A 152 -4.77 -19.19 -7.82
CA VAL A 152 -3.48 -19.82 -8.06
C VAL A 152 -3.70 -21.22 -8.64
N VAL A 153 -3.01 -21.51 -9.75
CA VAL A 153 -3.06 -22.85 -10.37
C VAL A 153 -1.91 -23.69 -9.83
N VAL A 154 -2.25 -24.82 -9.22
CA VAL A 154 -1.27 -25.79 -8.72
C VAL A 154 -1.38 -27.12 -9.46
N SER A 155 -0.24 -27.77 -9.69
CA SER A 155 -0.24 -29.14 -10.22
C SER A 155 -0.91 -30.08 -9.22
N ARG A 156 -1.78 -30.99 -9.71
CA ARG A 156 -2.37 -32.06 -8.88
C ARG A 156 -1.32 -32.98 -8.21
N ARG A 157 -0.08 -32.96 -8.71
CA ARG A 157 1.03 -33.72 -8.13
C ARG A 157 1.74 -32.94 -7.03
N LEU A 158 1.65 -31.62 -7.00
CA LEU A 158 2.27 -30.81 -5.95
C LEU A 158 1.42 -30.90 -4.68
N ARG A 159 2.02 -31.39 -3.61
CA ARG A 159 1.39 -31.62 -2.30
C ARG A 159 1.93 -30.63 -1.29
N ASN A 160 1.19 -30.53 -0.18
CA ASN A 160 1.47 -29.63 0.94
C ASN A 160 1.31 -28.13 0.61
N VAL A 161 0.62 -27.80 -0.50
CA VAL A 161 0.19 -26.42 -0.78
C VAL A 161 -1.15 -26.18 -0.09
N PRO A 162 -1.32 -25.09 0.68
CA PRO A 162 -2.59 -24.78 1.32
C PRO A 162 -3.69 -24.46 0.29
N GLU A 163 -4.93 -24.83 0.60
CA GLU A 163 -6.09 -24.58 -0.28
C GLU A 163 -6.45 -23.09 -0.34
N ALA A 164 -6.28 -22.37 0.77
CA ALA A 164 -6.44 -20.93 0.87
C ALA A 164 -5.24 -20.33 1.62
N GLY A 165 -4.81 -19.14 1.21
CA GLY A 165 -3.67 -18.47 1.82
C GLY A 165 -3.62 -16.99 1.49
N VAL A 166 -2.78 -16.26 2.21
CA VAL A 166 -2.48 -14.86 1.93
C VAL A 166 -1.49 -14.80 0.77
N TYR A 167 -1.78 -13.93 -0.20
CA TYR A 167 -0.85 -13.54 -1.26
C TYR A 167 -0.55 -12.05 -1.09
N ASN A 168 0.63 -11.74 -0.59
CA ASN A 168 1.11 -10.37 -0.39
C ASN A 168 2.64 -10.33 -0.49
N TRP A 169 3.20 -9.19 -0.89
CA TRP A 169 4.65 -9.01 -0.89
C TRP A 169 5.20 -8.88 0.54
N GLU A 170 4.76 -7.86 1.28
CA GLU A 170 5.25 -7.61 2.64
C GLU A 170 4.18 -7.97 3.68
N PRO A 171 4.46 -8.84 4.68
CA PRO A 171 5.68 -9.62 4.93
C PRO A 171 5.66 -11.04 4.31
N GLY A 172 4.72 -11.35 3.42
CA GLY A 172 4.45 -12.72 2.98
C GLY A 172 5.42 -13.31 1.94
N ALA A 173 6.20 -12.46 1.27
CA ALA A 173 7.04 -12.78 0.12
C ALA A 173 6.29 -13.61 -0.93
N HIS A 174 5.09 -13.16 -1.29
CA HIS A 174 4.09 -13.88 -2.09
C HIS A 174 3.68 -15.21 -1.44
N PHE A 175 4.38 -16.30 -1.81
CA PHE A 175 4.13 -17.64 -1.27
C PHE A 175 5.06 -18.00 -0.12
N GLY A 176 6.05 -17.15 0.21
CA GLY A 176 7.08 -17.44 1.20
C GLY A 176 6.53 -17.81 2.58
N ILE A 177 5.47 -17.14 3.03
CA ILE A 177 4.80 -17.45 4.31
C ILE A 177 4.26 -18.88 4.39
N HIS A 178 3.99 -19.51 3.24
CA HIS A 178 3.47 -20.88 3.15
C HIS A 178 4.57 -21.95 3.13
N ARG A 179 5.83 -21.55 3.34
CA ARG A 179 7.01 -22.44 3.36
C ARG A 179 7.08 -23.35 2.12
N PRO A 180 7.29 -22.78 0.92
CA PRO A 180 7.35 -23.57 -0.31
C PRO A 180 8.40 -24.68 -0.33
N ASP A 181 9.42 -24.59 0.54
CA ASP A 181 10.43 -25.62 0.81
C ASP A 181 9.83 -26.92 1.38
N THR A 182 8.62 -26.86 1.93
CA THR A 182 7.89 -28.03 2.44
C THR A 182 6.99 -28.68 1.39
N PHE A 183 6.89 -28.12 0.19
CA PHE A 183 6.08 -28.68 -0.89
C PHE A 183 6.80 -29.86 -1.57
N TRP A 184 6.05 -30.85 -2.06
CA TRP A 184 6.65 -32.02 -2.70
C TRP A 184 5.81 -32.57 -3.85
N LEU A 185 6.46 -33.18 -4.84
CA LEU A 185 5.79 -33.81 -5.98
C LEU A 185 5.47 -35.28 -5.69
N ALA A 186 4.19 -35.62 -5.71
CA ALA A 186 3.73 -36.99 -5.65
C ALA A 186 4.07 -37.76 -6.93
N GLY A 187 4.55 -39.00 -6.77
CA GLY A 187 4.88 -39.89 -7.88
C GLY A 187 6.29 -39.74 -8.46
N GLY A 188 7.23 -39.16 -7.71
CA GLY A 188 8.64 -39.16 -8.10
C GLY A 188 9.19 -40.58 -8.21
N ARG A 189 9.63 -40.98 -9.40
CA ARG A 189 10.51 -42.15 -9.57
C ARG A 189 11.75 -41.89 -8.73
N ALA A 190 12.05 -42.79 -7.78
CA ALA A 190 13.38 -42.84 -7.19
C ALA A 190 14.39 -42.88 -8.34
N GLY A 191 15.30 -41.91 -8.39
CA GLY A 191 16.35 -41.88 -9.39
C GLY A 191 17.05 -43.23 -9.39
N ALA A 192 17.09 -43.87 -10.56
CA ALA A 192 18.00 -44.98 -10.78
C ALA A 192 19.41 -44.44 -10.50
N LYS A 193 20.04 -44.98 -9.45
CA LYS A 193 21.48 -44.87 -9.26
C LYS A 193 22.18 -45.68 -10.33
#